data_AF-A0A654LUN3-F1
#
_entry.id   AF-A0A654LUN3-F1
#
_cell.length_a   1.000
_cell.length_b   1.000
_cell.length_c   1.000
_cell.angle_alpha   90.00
_cell.angle_beta   90.00
_cell.angle_gamma   90.00
#
_symmetry.space_group_name_H-M   'P 1'
#
loop_
_entity.id
_entity.type
_entity.pdbx_description
1 polymer ?
#
loop_
_entity_poly.entity_id
_entity_poly.type
_entity_poly.pdbx_seq_one_letter_code
_entity_poly.pdbx_strand_id
1 'polypeptide(L)'
;MKITNGLIQTIFLLAVSVSLIAAVNLDQVLAQNPSNTDSNVLKGAITSTSNNGNTTDPAWVLGGVYRFTEFNSSSPAFNASFYMTKIDGTAEHIHSIYDLKLSNSPVVDSSSNSTILNGTTTVTLKDGPVSNVPTQIELLDESAIAITVDGNLTNTHFGTTPIYGTQHLICVEAPNLCK
;
A
#
# COMPACT_ATOMS: atom_id res chain seq x y z
N MET A 1 80.76 30.01 -18.82
CA MET A 1 79.67 29.06 -18.48
C MET A 1 78.80 29.73 -17.41
N LYS A 2 77.66 30.28 -17.80
CA LYS A 2 76.69 30.96 -16.93
C LYS A 2 75.36 30.22 -17.11
N ILE A 3 74.82 29.66 -16.03
CA ILE A 3 73.45 29.13 -15.99
C ILE A 3 72.72 29.98 -14.95
N THR A 4 71.79 30.81 -15.43
CA THR A 4 70.82 31.54 -14.61
C THR A 4 69.53 30.72 -14.54
N ASN A 5 69.22 30.17 -13.37
CA ASN A 5 67.93 29.54 -13.08
C ASN A 5 66.98 30.61 -12.52
N GLY A 6 65.92 30.93 -13.26
CA GLY A 6 64.84 31.79 -12.79
C GLY A 6 63.50 31.38 -13.39
N LEU A 7 62.54 31.09 -12.49
CA LEU A 7 61.08 30.99 -12.64
C LEU A 7 60.55 29.97 -13.68
N ILE A 8 60.01 28.81 -13.27
CA ILE A 8 58.65 28.58 -12.75
C ILE A 8 57.56 29.11 -13.71
N GLN A 9 56.90 28.18 -14.42
CA GLN A 9 55.43 28.06 -14.42
C GLN A 9 55.03 26.71 -15.06
N THR A 10 54.83 25.72 -14.21
CA THR A 10 54.12 24.47 -14.51
C THR A 10 52.63 24.78 -14.57
N ILE A 11 52.01 24.57 -15.72
CA ILE A 11 50.56 24.67 -15.91
C ILE A 11 49.93 23.43 -15.25
N PHE A 12 49.38 23.61 -14.04
CA PHE A 12 48.44 22.68 -13.44
C PHE A 12 47.05 22.96 -14.04
N LEU A 13 46.60 22.11 -14.97
CA LEU A 13 45.20 22.07 -15.38
C LEU A 13 44.40 21.35 -14.29
N LEU A 14 43.67 22.12 -13.48
CA LEU A 14 42.61 21.62 -12.61
C LEU A 14 41.51 21.00 -13.47
N ALA A 15 41.39 19.67 -13.45
CA ALA A 15 40.15 19.02 -13.82
C ALA A 15 39.13 19.32 -12.71
N VAL A 16 38.21 20.26 -12.97
CA VAL A 16 37.04 20.49 -12.14
C VAL A 16 36.18 19.24 -12.19
N SER A 17 36.23 18.44 -11.12
CA SER A 17 35.25 17.39 -10.88
C SER A 17 33.89 18.05 -10.72
N VAL A 18 33.02 17.94 -11.73
CA VAL A 18 31.61 18.27 -11.57
C VAL A 18 31.01 17.16 -10.71
N SER A 19 30.94 17.43 -9.41
CA SER A 19 30.16 16.61 -8.48
C SER A 19 28.70 16.76 -8.87
N LEU A 20 28.13 15.72 -9.49
CA LEU A 20 26.68 15.61 -9.68
C LEU A 20 26.06 15.38 -8.29
N ILE A 21 25.75 16.46 -7.58
CA ILE A 21 24.83 16.40 -6.45
C ILE A 21 23.43 16.50 -7.04
N ALA A 22 22.84 15.34 -7.31
CA ALA A 22 21.40 15.22 -7.37
C ALA A 22 21.00 14.17 -6.33
N ALA A 23 21.14 14.54 -5.04
CA ALA A 23 20.31 13.94 -4.01
C ALA A 23 18.91 14.51 -4.21
N VAL A 24 18.19 13.98 -5.20
CA VAL A 24 16.76 14.14 -5.29
C VAL A 24 16.14 13.30 -4.18
N ASN A 25 15.96 13.91 -3.01
CA ASN A 25 14.82 13.55 -2.18
C ASN A 25 13.59 14.04 -2.94
N LEU A 26 13.09 13.23 -3.88
CA LEU A 26 11.67 13.33 -4.18
C LEU A 26 10.98 12.84 -2.92
N ASP A 27 10.36 13.76 -2.17
CA ASP A 27 9.22 13.38 -1.35
C ASP A 27 8.25 12.67 -2.30
N GLN A 28 8.27 11.34 -2.29
CA GLN A 28 7.37 10.57 -3.12
C GLN A 28 5.97 10.84 -2.59
N VAL A 29 5.17 11.54 -3.37
CA VAL A 29 3.75 11.76 -3.05
C VAL A 29 3.07 10.41 -3.22
N LEU A 30 2.81 9.75 -2.10
CA LEU A 30 2.02 8.53 -2.06
C LEU A 30 0.57 8.89 -2.37
N ALA A 31 -0.16 7.98 -3.00
CA ALA A 31 -1.55 8.16 -3.42
C ALA A 31 -2.51 8.08 -2.21
N GLN A 32 -2.32 8.99 -1.25
CA GLN A 32 -3.10 9.09 -0.02
C GLN A 32 -4.16 10.18 -0.14
N ASN A 33 -5.34 9.94 0.42
CA ASN A 33 -6.37 10.98 0.53
C ASN A 33 -5.81 12.26 1.19
N PRO A 34 -5.86 13.42 0.50
CA PRO A 34 -5.29 14.68 1.00
C PRO A 34 -6.11 15.28 2.15
N SER A 35 -7.37 14.86 2.31
CA SER A 35 -8.23 15.31 3.42
C SER A 35 -7.93 14.57 4.72
N ASN A 36 -6.99 13.63 4.71
CA ASN A 36 -6.60 12.87 5.88
C ASN A 36 -5.89 13.77 6.91
N THR A 37 -6.41 13.82 8.13
CA THR A 37 -5.93 14.75 9.17
C THR A 37 -4.55 14.38 9.74
N ASP A 38 -4.17 13.11 9.64
CA ASP A 38 -2.88 12.59 10.10
C ASP A 38 -2.20 11.87 8.94
N SER A 39 -1.12 12.45 8.43
CA SER A 39 -0.38 11.91 7.28
C SER A 39 0.22 10.52 7.54
N ASN A 40 0.37 10.10 8.80
CA ASN A 40 0.88 8.78 9.17
C ASN A 40 -0.21 7.72 9.40
N VAL A 41 -1.50 8.10 9.38
CA VAL A 41 -2.63 7.20 9.63
C VAL A 41 -3.61 7.29 8.49
N LEU A 42 -3.62 6.31 7.58
CA LEU A 42 -4.66 6.20 6.55
C LEU A 42 -5.73 5.22 7.01
N LYS A 43 -7.00 5.58 6.93
CA LYS A 43 -8.11 4.69 7.30
C LYS A 43 -9.25 4.85 6.29
N GLY A 44 -10.03 3.79 6.13
CA GLY A 44 -11.08 3.79 5.13
C GLY A 44 -12.03 2.62 5.28
N ALA A 45 -13.03 2.58 4.41
CA ALA A 45 -14.03 1.51 4.37
C ALA A 45 -13.67 0.44 3.35
N ILE A 46 -13.99 -0.82 3.66
CA ILE A 46 -14.05 -1.92 2.70
C ILE A 46 -15.48 -2.01 2.18
N THR A 47 -15.65 -1.95 0.87
CA THR A 47 -16.93 -2.00 0.17
C THR A 47 -16.72 -2.69 -1.17
N SER A 48 -16.87 -4.02 -1.17
CA SER A 48 -16.53 -4.84 -2.34
C SER A 48 -17.53 -5.96 -2.54
N THR A 49 -17.39 -6.64 -3.68
CA THR A 49 -17.87 -8.01 -3.85
C THR A 49 -16.68 -8.94 -4.06
N SER A 50 -16.87 -10.23 -3.80
CA SER A 50 -15.93 -11.28 -4.21
C SER A 50 -16.65 -12.46 -4.85
N ASN A 51 -15.90 -13.26 -5.59
CA ASN A 51 -16.38 -14.49 -6.24
C ASN A 51 -15.92 -15.74 -5.48
N ASN A 52 -16.30 -16.93 -5.96
CA ASN A 52 -15.95 -18.22 -5.34
C ASN A 52 -14.60 -18.79 -5.83
N GLY A 53 -13.74 -17.98 -6.44
CA GLY A 53 -12.41 -18.38 -6.89
C GLY A 53 -12.38 -19.08 -8.27
N ASN A 54 -13.52 -19.57 -8.75
CA ASN A 54 -13.67 -20.30 -10.02
C ASN A 54 -14.53 -19.56 -11.07
N THR A 55 -15.10 -18.42 -10.72
CA THR A 55 -15.89 -17.55 -11.59
C THR A 55 -15.47 -16.09 -11.40
N THR A 56 -15.94 -15.20 -12.27
CA THR A 56 -15.85 -13.75 -12.06
C THR A 56 -17.12 -13.17 -11.42
N ASP A 57 -18.20 -13.95 -11.41
CA ASP A 57 -19.50 -13.49 -10.89
C ASP A 57 -19.45 -13.29 -9.37
N PRO A 58 -20.03 -12.21 -8.85
CA PRO A 58 -20.05 -11.95 -7.41
C PRO A 58 -20.90 -13.00 -6.70
N ALA A 59 -20.35 -13.57 -5.64
CA ALA A 59 -21.03 -14.50 -4.74
C ALA A 59 -21.15 -13.96 -3.30
N TRP A 60 -20.30 -12.99 -2.95
CA TRP A 60 -20.22 -12.41 -1.61
C TRP A 60 -20.15 -10.88 -1.67
N VAL A 61 -20.74 -10.26 -0.66
CA VAL A 61 -20.66 -8.83 -0.35
C VAL A 61 -19.70 -8.65 0.82
N LEU A 62 -18.72 -7.76 0.65
CA LEU A 62 -17.71 -7.46 1.65
C LEU A 62 -17.92 -6.05 2.20
N GLY A 63 -17.96 -5.92 3.52
CA GLY A 63 -18.21 -4.66 4.21
C GLY A 63 -17.38 -4.55 5.49
N GLY A 64 -16.59 -3.49 5.64
CA GLY A 64 -15.73 -3.35 6.80
C GLY A 64 -14.90 -2.08 6.79
N VAL A 65 -13.76 -2.12 7.50
CA VAL A 65 -12.84 -1.00 7.62
C VAL A 65 -11.40 -1.47 7.56
N TYR A 66 -10.50 -0.57 7.18
CA TYR A 66 -9.06 -0.76 7.32
C TYR A 66 -8.40 0.45 7.94
N ARG A 67 -7.20 0.23 8.45
CA ARG A 67 -6.33 1.25 9.02
C ARG A 67 -4.87 0.89 8.80
N PHE A 68 -4.14 1.82 8.20
CA PHE A 68 -2.70 1.93 8.26
C PHE A 68 -2.29 2.81 9.45
N THR A 69 -1.18 2.46 10.09
CA THR A 69 -0.43 3.35 10.98
C THR A 69 1.03 3.33 10.59
N GLU A 70 1.74 4.41 10.92
CA GLU A 70 3.14 4.58 10.57
C GLU A 70 3.34 4.44 9.05
N PHE A 71 2.37 4.96 8.27
CA PHE A 71 2.29 4.74 6.83
C PHE A 71 3.55 5.17 6.09
N ASN A 72 4.15 6.28 6.52
CA ASN A 72 5.37 6.84 5.92
C ASN A 72 6.66 6.19 6.46
N SER A 73 6.56 5.14 7.28
CA SER A 73 7.72 4.41 7.79
C SER A 73 8.13 3.28 6.84
N SER A 74 9.30 2.68 7.09
CA SER A 74 9.73 1.47 6.37
C SER A 74 8.96 0.21 6.76
N SER A 75 8.11 0.27 7.79
CA SER A 75 7.36 -0.87 8.32
C SER A 75 5.93 -0.46 8.74
N PRO A 76 5.09 -0.01 7.78
CA PRO A 76 3.73 0.42 8.09
C PRO A 76 2.91 -0.76 8.60
N ALA A 77 2.13 -0.54 9.66
CA ALA A 77 1.20 -1.55 10.14
C ALA A 77 -0.14 -1.40 9.42
N PHE A 78 -0.60 -2.47 8.77
CA PHE A 78 -1.92 -2.55 8.15
C PHE A 78 -2.82 -3.47 8.95
N ASN A 79 -4.05 -3.04 9.19
CA ASN A 79 -5.09 -3.84 9.82
C ASN A 79 -6.41 -3.60 9.08
N ALA A 80 -7.06 -4.65 8.62
CA ALA A 80 -8.42 -4.61 8.08
C ALA A 80 -9.28 -5.65 8.76
N SER A 81 -10.57 -5.34 8.94
CA SER A 81 -11.58 -6.30 9.37
C SER A 81 -12.87 -6.04 8.62
N PHE A 82 -13.47 -7.09 8.08
CA PHE A 82 -14.64 -6.99 7.24
C PHE A 82 -15.52 -8.25 7.34
N TYR A 83 -16.81 -8.02 7.20
CA TYR A 83 -17.78 -9.07 6.95
C TYR A 83 -17.69 -9.53 5.51
N MET A 84 -17.93 -10.81 5.30
CA MET A 84 -18.11 -11.46 4.02
C MET A 84 -19.45 -12.18 4.07
N THR A 85 -20.46 -11.58 3.48
CA THR A 85 -21.85 -12.05 3.50
C THR A 85 -22.21 -12.61 2.15
N LYS A 86 -22.75 -13.82 2.09
CA LYS A 86 -23.19 -14.40 0.82
C LYS A 86 -24.29 -13.52 0.24
N ILE A 87 -24.32 -13.34 -1.08
CA ILE A 87 -25.23 -12.36 -1.71
C ILE A 87 -26.72 -12.68 -1.49
N ASP A 88 -27.04 -13.93 -1.16
CA ASP A 88 -28.39 -14.39 -0.79
C ASP A 88 -28.70 -14.25 0.72
N GLY A 89 -27.75 -13.76 1.52
CA GLY A 89 -27.88 -13.56 2.97
C GLY A 89 -27.81 -14.84 3.81
N THR A 90 -27.56 -16.02 3.21
CA THR A 90 -27.64 -17.30 3.93
C THR A 90 -26.40 -17.66 4.75
N ALA A 91 -25.29 -16.93 4.57
CA ALA A 91 -24.05 -17.15 5.29
C ALA A 91 -23.31 -15.83 5.50
N GLU A 92 -22.64 -15.71 6.64
CA GLU A 92 -21.81 -14.56 7.01
C GLU A 92 -20.56 -15.07 7.72
N HIS A 93 -19.40 -14.51 7.33
CA HIS A 93 -18.14 -14.68 8.03
C HIS A 93 -17.55 -13.30 8.35
N ILE A 94 -16.70 -13.25 9.37
CA ILE A 94 -15.82 -12.10 9.64
C ILE A 94 -14.38 -12.53 9.36
N HIS A 95 -13.65 -11.67 8.66
CA HIS A 95 -12.23 -11.87 8.36
C HIS A 95 -11.42 -10.65 8.77
N SER A 96 -10.16 -10.87 9.10
CA SER A 96 -9.18 -9.83 9.35
C SER A 96 -7.92 -10.09 8.55
N ILE A 97 -7.28 -9.01 8.09
CA ILE A 97 -5.99 -9.00 7.40
C ILE A 97 -5.06 -8.08 8.20
N TYR A 98 -3.94 -8.59 8.69
CA TYR A 98 -3.04 -7.87 9.58
C TYR A 98 -1.58 -8.34 9.44
N ASP A 99 -0.66 -7.84 10.27
CA ASP A 99 0.76 -8.19 10.24
C ASP A 99 1.43 -8.01 8.86
N LEU A 100 1.16 -6.88 8.19
CA LEU A 100 1.82 -6.56 6.92
C LEU A 100 3.33 -6.48 7.10
N LYS A 101 4.04 -7.26 6.27
CA LYS A 101 5.49 -7.21 6.11
C LYS A 101 5.81 -6.87 4.67
N LEU A 102 6.29 -5.66 4.42
CA LEU A 102 6.68 -5.22 3.08
C LEU A 102 7.86 -6.06 2.57
N SER A 103 7.76 -6.50 1.32
CA SER A 103 8.87 -7.17 0.63
C SER A 103 9.91 -6.16 0.13
N ASN A 104 9.45 -4.95 -0.21
CA ASN A 104 10.26 -3.86 -0.74
C ASN A 104 9.55 -2.52 -0.45
N SER A 105 10.25 -1.40 -0.68
CA SER A 105 9.65 -0.06 -0.59
C SER A 105 8.40 0.06 -1.48
N PRO A 106 7.39 0.86 -1.08
CA PRO A 106 6.25 1.17 -1.93
C PRO A 106 6.66 1.67 -3.31
N VAL A 107 5.95 1.24 -4.34
CA VAL A 107 6.18 1.66 -5.74
C VAL A 107 5.13 2.69 -6.10
N VAL A 108 5.56 3.89 -6.50
CA VAL A 108 4.66 4.94 -7.01
C VAL A 108 4.59 4.84 -8.53
N ASP A 109 3.39 4.64 -9.05
CA ASP A 109 3.11 4.70 -10.49
C ASP A 109 2.48 6.06 -10.82
N SER A 110 3.29 6.95 -11.38
CA SER A 110 2.84 8.29 -11.77
C SER A 110 1.90 8.29 -12.99
N SER A 111 1.79 7.19 -13.74
CA SER A 111 0.91 7.12 -14.92
C SER A 111 -0.54 6.84 -14.53
N SER A 112 -0.74 6.08 -13.46
CA SER A 112 -2.05 5.70 -12.90
C SER A 112 -2.38 6.45 -11.60
N ASN A 113 -1.46 7.29 -11.13
CA ASN A 113 -1.48 7.92 -9.81
C ASN A 113 -1.71 6.90 -8.68
N SER A 114 -1.01 5.76 -8.73
CA SER A 114 -1.19 4.70 -7.74
C SER A 114 0.06 4.48 -6.88
N THR A 115 -0.15 3.93 -5.69
CA THR A 115 0.94 3.48 -4.80
C THR A 115 0.73 2.02 -4.47
N ILE A 116 1.70 1.19 -4.84
CA ILE A 116 1.65 -0.27 -4.69
C ILE A 116 2.53 -0.69 -3.54
N LEU A 117 1.93 -1.34 -2.54
CA LEU A 117 2.59 -1.97 -1.40
C LEU A 117 2.54 -3.49 -1.60
N ASN A 118 3.71 -4.10 -1.82
CA ASN A 118 3.83 -5.56 -1.95
C ASN A 118 4.43 -6.14 -0.66
N GLY A 119 3.84 -7.22 -0.16
CA GLY A 119 4.31 -7.84 1.06
C GLY A 119 3.64 -9.17 1.35
N THR A 120 3.67 -9.54 2.62
CA THR A 120 2.89 -10.66 3.16
C THR A 120 2.06 -10.20 4.34
N THR A 121 0.91 -10.84 4.57
CA THR A 121 0.04 -10.58 5.72
C THR A 121 -0.34 -11.87 6.43
N THR A 122 -0.95 -11.75 7.60
CA THR A 122 -1.76 -12.79 8.23
C THR A 122 -3.23 -12.54 7.92
N VAL A 123 -3.94 -13.58 7.49
CA VAL A 123 -5.38 -13.53 7.19
C VAL A 123 -6.13 -14.54 8.06
N THR A 124 -7.26 -14.16 8.66
CA THR A 124 -8.06 -15.12 9.44
C THR A 124 -8.98 -15.93 8.52
N LEU A 125 -8.97 -17.26 8.63
CA LEU A 125 -9.92 -18.16 7.97
C LEU A 125 -10.74 -18.94 9.01
N LYS A 126 -11.69 -19.76 8.55
CA LYS A 126 -12.53 -20.61 9.42
C LYS A 126 -11.70 -21.51 10.34
N ASP A 127 -10.63 -22.09 9.80
CA ASP A 127 -9.77 -23.06 10.51
C ASP A 127 -8.63 -22.38 11.28
N GLY A 128 -8.63 -21.04 11.32
CA GLY A 128 -7.66 -20.21 12.03
C GLY A 128 -6.89 -19.26 11.11
N PRO A 129 -5.99 -18.43 11.68
CA PRO A 129 -5.16 -17.53 10.91
C PRO A 129 -4.12 -18.24 10.06
N VAL A 130 -3.91 -17.77 8.83
CA VAL A 130 -2.84 -18.20 7.93
C VAL A 130 -1.87 -17.03 7.77
N SER A 131 -0.61 -17.23 8.14
CA SER A 131 0.44 -16.21 8.07
C SER A 131 1.25 -16.29 6.78
N ASN A 132 1.97 -15.20 6.48
CA ASN A 132 2.84 -15.04 5.32
C ASN A 132 2.11 -15.20 3.97
N VAL A 133 0.83 -14.80 3.91
CA VAL A 133 0.05 -14.81 2.67
C VAL A 133 0.50 -13.66 1.79
N PRO A 134 1.00 -13.91 0.57
CA PRO A 134 1.35 -12.83 -0.35
C PRO A 134 0.16 -11.90 -0.56
N THR A 135 0.39 -10.61 -0.35
CA THR A 135 -0.65 -9.59 -0.41
C THR A 135 -0.11 -8.37 -1.14
N GLN A 136 -0.90 -7.86 -2.07
CA GLN A 136 -0.68 -6.57 -2.70
C GLN A 136 -1.77 -5.62 -2.25
N ILE A 137 -1.38 -4.44 -1.79
CA ILE A 137 -2.29 -3.34 -1.48
C ILE A 137 -1.95 -2.21 -2.44
N GLU A 138 -2.93 -1.78 -3.21
CA GLU A 138 -2.80 -0.65 -4.12
C GLU A 138 -3.70 0.49 -3.61
N LEU A 139 -3.09 1.65 -3.38
CA LEU A 139 -3.83 2.90 -3.24
C LEU A 139 -4.03 3.46 -4.64
N LEU A 140 -5.28 3.59 -5.03
CA LEU A 140 -5.71 3.98 -6.37
C LEU A 140 -6.13 5.44 -6.35
N ASP A 141 -5.31 6.30 -6.95
CA ASP A 141 -5.43 7.74 -6.80
C ASP A 141 -5.50 8.09 -5.30
N GLU A 142 -6.09 9.23 -4.96
CA GLU A 142 -6.22 9.69 -3.59
C GLU A 142 -7.53 9.22 -2.91
N SER A 143 -8.24 8.24 -3.47
CA SER A 143 -9.64 7.96 -3.06
C SER A 143 -10.01 6.49 -2.88
N ALA A 144 -9.31 5.56 -3.53
CA ALA A 144 -9.66 4.13 -3.48
C ALA A 144 -8.49 3.26 -3.00
N ILE A 145 -8.82 2.04 -2.60
CA ILE A 145 -7.88 0.98 -2.25
C ILE A 145 -8.31 -0.32 -2.90
N ALA A 146 -7.35 -1.11 -3.36
CA ALA A 146 -7.54 -2.49 -3.81
C ALA A 146 -6.58 -3.40 -3.05
N ILE A 147 -7.09 -4.51 -2.53
CA ILE A 147 -6.32 -5.49 -1.76
C ILE A 147 -6.43 -6.83 -2.47
N THR A 148 -5.32 -7.34 -2.98
CA THR A 148 -5.24 -8.67 -3.59
C THR A 148 -4.56 -9.60 -2.61
N VAL A 149 -5.26 -10.67 -2.22
CA VAL A 149 -4.76 -11.74 -1.35
C VAL A 149 -4.50 -12.97 -2.22
N ASP A 150 -3.28 -13.51 -2.16
CA ASP A 150 -2.94 -14.68 -2.97
C ASP A 150 -3.77 -15.92 -2.59
N GLY A 151 -4.28 -16.59 -3.64
CA GLY A 151 -5.18 -17.72 -3.51
C GLY A 151 -4.51 -19.03 -3.09
N ASN A 152 -3.19 -19.18 -3.20
CA ASN A 152 -2.52 -20.48 -2.99
C ASN A 152 -2.55 -20.90 -1.53
N LEU A 153 -2.34 -19.97 -0.60
CA LEU A 153 -2.37 -20.26 0.84
C LEU A 153 -3.76 -20.13 1.46
N THR A 154 -4.70 -19.53 0.74
CA THR A 154 -6.08 -19.30 1.19
C THR A 154 -7.11 -20.16 0.48
N ASN A 155 -6.68 -21.06 -0.42
CA ASN A 155 -7.56 -21.84 -1.29
C ASN A 155 -8.60 -20.98 -2.02
N THR A 156 -8.16 -19.83 -2.53
CA THR A 156 -8.98 -18.81 -3.20
C THR A 156 -10.22 -18.37 -2.41
N HIS A 157 -10.18 -18.45 -1.07
CA HIS A 157 -11.31 -18.13 -0.17
C HIS A 157 -11.86 -16.71 -0.38
N PHE A 158 -11.00 -15.75 -0.74
CA PHE A 158 -11.39 -14.36 -1.01
C PHE A 158 -11.71 -14.07 -2.49
N GLY A 159 -11.78 -15.11 -3.33
CA GLY A 159 -12.00 -14.99 -4.76
C GLY A 159 -10.74 -14.68 -5.58
N THR A 160 -10.93 -14.36 -6.87
CA THR A 160 -9.85 -14.04 -7.83
C THR A 160 -9.76 -12.55 -8.19
N THR A 161 -10.67 -11.73 -7.66
CA THR A 161 -10.69 -10.27 -7.89
C THR A 161 -10.19 -9.53 -6.64
N PRO A 162 -9.61 -8.32 -6.77
CA PRO A 162 -9.23 -7.53 -5.61
C PRO A 162 -10.42 -7.21 -4.70
N ILE A 163 -10.15 -7.10 -3.41
CA ILE A 163 -11.08 -6.54 -2.43
C ILE A 163 -10.95 -5.02 -2.50
N TYR A 164 -12.01 -4.34 -2.92
CA TYR A 164 -12.03 -2.89 -3.04
C TYR A 164 -12.53 -2.19 -1.78
N GLY A 165 -12.11 -0.94 -1.65
CA GLY A 165 -12.56 -0.03 -0.61
C GLY A 165 -12.32 1.43 -1.00
N THR A 166 -12.59 2.31 -0.04
CA THR A 166 -12.35 3.75 -0.19
C THR A 166 -11.36 4.22 0.86
N GLN A 167 -10.59 5.26 0.54
CA GLN A 167 -9.76 6.00 1.49
C GLN A 167 -10.58 7.00 2.33
N HIS A 168 -11.88 6.73 2.46
CA HIS A 168 -12.87 7.53 3.15
C HIS A 168 -13.54 6.68 4.20
N LEU A 169 -13.88 7.31 5.33
CA LEU A 169 -14.61 6.62 6.39
C LEU A 169 -15.73 7.52 6.87
N ILE A 170 -16.96 7.17 6.49
CA ILE A 170 -18.16 7.97 6.80
C ILE A 170 -18.30 8.27 8.29
N CYS A 171 -17.92 7.34 9.17
CA CYS A 171 -18.00 7.58 10.61
C CYS A 171 -17.00 8.64 11.13
N VAL A 172 -16.01 9.02 10.33
CA VAL A 172 -15.08 10.12 10.62
C VAL A 172 -15.60 11.42 10.02
N GLU A 173 -16.12 11.37 8.80
CA GLU A 173 -16.59 12.54 8.03
C GLU A 173 -17.97 13.03 8.48
N ALA A 174 -18.87 12.10 8.79
CA ALA A 174 -20.21 12.33 9.30
C ALA A 174 -20.46 11.50 10.57
N PRO A 175 -19.82 11.82 11.71
CA PRO A 175 -19.90 11.01 12.93
C PRO A 175 -21.32 10.79 13.43
N ASN A 176 -22.26 11.71 13.13
CA ASN A 176 -23.67 11.59 13.50
C ASN A 176 -24.39 10.38 12.88
N LEU A 177 -23.87 9.79 11.81
CA LEU A 177 -24.45 8.58 11.21
C LEU A 177 -24.01 7.29 11.93
N CYS A 178 -23.01 7.36 12.81
CA CYS A 178 -22.41 6.20 13.48
C CYS A 178 -22.41 6.31 15.01
N LYS A 179 -23.24 7.21 15.57
CA LYS A 179 -23.40 7.40 17.03
C LYS A 179 -24.28 6.34 17.66
#